data_AF-R7UKU5-F1
#
_entry.id   AF-R7UKU5-F1
#
_cell.length_a   1.000
_cell.length_b   1.000
_cell.length_c   1.000
_cell.angle_alpha   90.00
_cell.angle_beta   90.00
_cell.angle_gamma   90.00
#
_symmetry.space_group_name_H-M   'P 1'
#
loop_
_entity.id
_entity.type
_entity.pdbx_description
1 polymer ?
#
loop_
_entity_poly.entity_id
_entity_poly.type
_entity_poly.pdbx_seq_one_letter_code
_entity_poly.pdbx_strand_id
1 'polypeptide(L)'
;MPFLTLLAACACLVGVSGLHVTTEATDTTDLTVTDDPFYIRRERMLADPIRYLQANGWHLFDDRCSYSMWIAKIYTYEDMLCACYLSCQRELTQEELDFKYESRIIGMKREMPRLLKYRWPYIPIFAILASVGICGNITIIVVTARFMGKNKSATSMLIANIAVSDLFTCVFCMPIQ
;
A
#
# COMPACT_ATOMS: atom_id res chain seq x y z
N MET A 1 -4.15 18.91 2.28
CA MET A 1 -5.55 18.65 2.61
C MET A 1 -5.93 17.21 2.21
N PRO A 2 -5.66 16.20 3.05
CA PRO A 2 -5.97 14.79 2.75
C PRO A 2 -7.24 14.26 3.45
N PHE A 3 -8.00 15.12 4.14
CA PHE A 3 -9.09 14.69 5.03
C PHE A 3 -10.37 14.19 4.33
N LEU A 4 -10.51 14.35 3.02
CA LEU A 4 -11.77 14.08 2.30
C LEU A 4 -11.83 12.74 1.54
N THR A 5 -10.71 12.03 1.35
CA THR A 5 -10.68 10.79 0.57
C THR A 5 -10.75 9.51 1.41
N LEU A 6 -10.62 9.58 2.74
CA LEU A 6 -10.50 8.37 3.58
C LEU A 6 -11.81 7.77 4.09
N LEU A 7 -12.95 8.47 3.99
CA LEU A 7 -14.25 7.95 4.44
C LEU A 7 -14.84 6.89 3.49
N ALA A 8 -14.34 6.78 2.26
CA ALA A 8 -14.86 5.85 1.26
C ALA A 8 -14.26 4.43 1.33
N ALA A 9 -13.16 4.24 2.07
CA ALA A 9 -12.39 2.98 2.00
C ALA A 9 -13.05 1.80 2.75
N CYS A 10 -14.03 2.03 3.63
CA CYS A 10 -14.69 0.96 4.39
C CYS A 10 -15.88 0.29 3.69
N ALA A 11 -16.37 0.82 2.55
CA ALA A 11 -17.67 0.40 2.00
C ALA A 11 -17.64 -0.40 0.67
N CYS A 12 -16.50 -0.54 -0.02
CA CYS A 12 -16.51 -0.97 -1.43
C CYS A 12 -15.67 -2.22 -1.79
N LEU A 13 -15.24 -3.04 -0.83
CA LEU A 13 -14.58 -4.33 -1.15
C LEU A 13 -15.61 -5.45 -1.37
N VAL A 14 -16.35 -5.38 -2.48
CA VAL A 14 -17.04 -6.54 -3.07
C VAL A 14 -16.59 -6.63 -4.53
N GLY A 15 -15.60 -7.48 -4.77
CA GLY A 15 -15.11 -7.80 -6.11
C GLY A 15 -16.11 -8.69 -6.84
N VAL A 16 -16.39 -8.37 -8.10
CA VAL A 16 -17.04 -9.26 -9.05
C VAL A 16 -16.03 -9.60 -10.13
N SER A 17 -15.70 -10.89 -10.23
CA SER A 17 -14.86 -11.48 -11.27
C SER A 17 -15.71 -11.86 -12.50
N GLY A 18 -15.14 -11.71 -13.70
CA GLY A 18 -15.69 -12.16 -14.99
C GLY A 18 -15.78 -11.00 -15.99
N LEU A 19 -15.31 -11.08 -17.24
CA LEU A 19 -15.49 -12.16 -18.20
C LEU A 19 -14.41 -12.11 -19.32
N HIS A 20 -14.05 -13.30 -19.79
CA HIS A 20 -13.10 -13.63 -20.86
C HIS A 20 -13.69 -13.35 -22.26
N VAL A 21 -12.93 -12.77 -23.19
CA VAL A 21 -13.19 -12.84 -24.64
C VAL A 21 -11.86 -12.93 -25.40
N THR A 22 -11.74 -13.97 -26.23
CA THR A 22 -10.61 -14.33 -27.10
C THR A 22 -10.82 -13.87 -28.56
N THR A 23 -9.71 -13.95 -29.33
CA THR A 23 -9.54 -13.92 -30.80
C THR A 23 -9.57 -12.53 -31.48
N GLU A 24 -8.69 -12.16 -32.42
CA GLU A 24 -8.07 -12.91 -33.53
C GLU A 24 -6.59 -12.55 -33.81
N ALA A 25 -5.91 -13.46 -34.52
CA ALA A 25 -4.55 -13.35 -35.02
C ALA A 25 -4.49 -12.63 -36.38
N THR A 26 -3.42 -11.88 -36.64
CA THR A 26 -2.95 -11.53 -38.00
C THR A 26 -1.47 -11.15 -37.86
N ASP A 27 -0.54 -12.05 -38.12
CA ASP A 27 0.11 -12.35 -39.40
C ASP A 27 1.47 -11.60 -39.53
N THR A 28 2.37 -12.34 -40.14
CA THR A 28 3.82 -12.32 -40.20
C THR A 28 4.54 -10.98 -40.45
N THR A 29 5.70 -10.84 -39.80
CA THR A 29 6.91 -10.35 -40.47
C THR A 29 8.13 -10.83 -39.70
N ASP A 30 8.76 -11.87 -40.25
CA ASP A 30 10.07 -12.36 -39.87
C ASP A 30 11.11 -11.31 -40.32
N LEU A 31 11.27 -10.26 -39.52
CA LEU A 31 12.35 -9.30 -39.66
C LEU A 31 13.56 -9.92 -38.98
N THR A 32 14.57 -10.28 -39.78
CA THR A 32 15.91 -10.62 -39.29
C THR A 32 16.45 -9.43 -38.49
N VAL A 33 16.23 -9.45 -37.17
CA VAL A 33 16.78 -8.48 -36.22
C VAL A 33 18.27 -8.74 -36.15
N THR A 34 19.07 -7.87 -36.75
CA THR A 34 20.45 -7.68 -36.30
C THR A 34 20.40 -7.32 -34.82
N ASP A 35 20.83 -8.22 -33.95
CA ASP A 35 20.78 -8.04 -32.50
C ASP A 35 21.50 -6.75 -32.06
N ASP A 36 20.75 -5.68 -31.79
CA ASP A 36 21.30 -4.47 -31.18
C ASP A 36 21.83 -4.85 -29.79
N PRO A 37 23.10 -4.52 -29.44
CA PRO A 37 23.65 -4.72 -28.11
C PRO A 37 22.76 -4.17 -26.98
N PHE A 38 21.94 -3.16 -27.27
CA PHE A 38 20.93 -2.64 -26.35
C PHE A 38 19.83 -3.66 -26.04
N TYR A 39 19.18 -4.24 -27.06
CA TYR A 39 18.07 -5.17 -26.87
C TYR A 39 18.53 -6.43 -26.12
N ILE A 40 19.72 -6.95 -26.44
CA ILE A 40 20.32 -8.06 -25.70
C ILE A 40 20.49 -7.72 -24.21
N ARG A 41 21.01 -6.53 -23.91
CA ARG A 41 21.22 -6.10 -22.52
C ARG A 41 19.90 -5.93 -21.78
N ARG A 42 18.91 -5.32 -22.45
CA ARG A 42 17.55 -5.12 -21.92
C ARG A 42 16.92 -6.47 -21.59
N GLU A 43 16.96 -7.43 -22.50
CA GLU A 43 16.37 -8.76 -22.26
C GLU A 43 17.03 -9.50 -21.11
N ARG A 44 18.38 -9.50 -21.03
CA ARG A 44 19.08 -10.12 -19.89
C ARG A 44 18.70 -9.49 -18.55
N MET A 45 18.59 -8.17 -18.52
CA MET A 45 18.17 -7.44 -17.33
C MET A 45 16.73 -7.76 -16.93
N LEU A 46 15.81 -7.90 -17.89
CA LEU A 46 14.41 -8.23 -17.61
C LEU A 46 14.22 -9.72 -17.25
N ALA A 47 15.10 -10.58 -17.76
CA ALA A 47 15.15 -12.00 -17.39
C ALA A 47 15.61 -12.20 -15.95
N ASP A 48 16.64 -11.46 -15.51
CA ASP A 48 17.19 -11.51 -14.15
C ASP A 48 17.44 -10.09 -13.59
N PRO A 49 16.38 -9.42 -13.11
CA PRO A 49 16.46 -8.06 -12.59
C PRO A 49 17.23 -7.99 -11.26
N ILE A 50 17.24 -9.08 -10.46
CA ILE A 50 17.97 -9.12 -9.19
C ILE A 50 19.47 -8.96 -9.46
N ARG A 51 20.00 -9.73 -10.39
CA ARG A 51 21.44 -9.68 -10.71
C ARG A 51 21.85 -8.33 -11.27
N TYR A 52 20.98 -7.68 -12.04
CA TYR A 52 21.20 -6.30 -12.50
C TYR A 52 21.27 -5.31 -11.33
N LEU A 53 20.34 -5.39 -10.37
CA LEU A 53 20.34 -4.53 -9.18
C LEU A 53 21.61 -4.75 -8.34
N GLN A 54 21.95 -6.02 -8.07
CA GLN A 54 23.12 -6.40 -7.28
C GLN A 54 24.44 -5.96 -7.94
N ALA A 55 24.56 -6.09 -9.26
CA ALA A 55 25.74 -5.64 -10.01
C ALA A 55 25.99 -4.13 -9.87
N ASN A 56 24.95 -3.35 -9.64
CA ASN A 56 25.04 -1.90 -9.43
C ASN A 56 25.04 -1.50 -7.94
N GLY A 57 24.99 -2.47 -7.01
CA GLY A 57 24.87 -2.22 -5.58
C GLY A 57 23.56 -1.54 -5.19
N TRP A 58 22.50 -1.80 -5.95
CA TRP A 58 21.16 -1.28 -5.72
C TRP A 58 20.29 -2.32 -5.00
N HIS A 59 19.37 -1.82 -4.19
CA HIS A 59 18.32 -2.61 -3.56
C HIS A 59 17.02 -2.40 -4.32
N LEU A 60 16.01 -3.21 -4.03
CA LEU A 60 14.68 -2.93 -4.55
C LEU A 60 14.21 -1.54 -4.08
N PHE A 61 13.54 -0.80 -4.95
CA PHE A 61 13.09 0.59 -4.70
C PHE A 61 14.20 1.64 -4.55
N ASP A 62 15.45 1.34 -4.92
CA ASP A 62 16.50 2.36 -4.96
C ASP A 62 16.19 3.37 -6.08
N ASP A 63 15.97 4.63 -5.72
CA ASP A 63 15.64 5.71 -6.67
C ASP A 63 16.68 5.87 -7.79
N ARG A 64 17.93 5.43 -7.55
CA ARG A 64 18.99 5.47 -8.56
C ARG A 64 18.69 4.55 -9.75
N CYS A 65 18.01 3.42 -9.52
CA CYS A 65 17.64 2.51 -10.59
C CYS A 65 16.66 3.19 -11.56
N SER A 66 15.53 3.66 -11.04
CA SER A 66 14.50 4.33 -11.85
C SER A 66 15.01 5.63 -12.47
N TYR A 67 15.80 6.40 -11.74
CA TYR A 67 16.44 7.61 -12.26
C TYR A 67 17.40 7.33 -13.41
N SER A 68 18.23 6.28 -13.32
CA SER A 68 19.17 5.93 -14.38
C SER A 68 18.46 5.55 -15.68
N MET A 69 17.35 4.80 -15.59
CA MET A 69 16.54 4.41 -16.73
C MET A 69 15.76 5.59 -17.31
N TRP A 70 15.24 6.46 -16.45
CA TRP A 70 14.53 7.66 -16.86
C TRP A 70 15.43 8.63 -17.63
N ILE A 71 16.67 8.83 -17.19
CA ILE A 71 17.67 9.62 -17.93
C ILE A 71 17.98 8.99 -19.29
N ALA A 72 18.11 7.67 -19.34
CA ALA A 72 18.49 6.98 -20.57
C ALA A 72 17.43 7.13 -21.68
N LYS A 73 16.15 7.35 -21.34
CA LYS A 73 15.02 7.58 -22.27
C LYS A 73 14.79 6.50 -23.35
N ILE A 74 15.53 5.39 -23.27
CA ILE A 74 15.45 4.23 -24.18
C ILE A 74 14.66 3.07 -23.58
N TYR A 75 14.39 3.10 -22.28
CA TYR A 75 13.60 2.08 -21.58
C TYR A 75 12.15 2.51 -21.48
N THR A 76 11.24 1.53 -21.59
CA THR A 76 9.83 1.77 -21.35
C THR A 76 9.54 1.87 -19.85
N TYR A 77 8.37 2.41 -19.50
CA TYR A 77 7.93 2.45 -18.11
C TYR A 77 7.78 1.03 -17.52
N GLU A 78 7.35 0.06 -18.32
CA GLU A 78 7.23 -1.34 -17.91
C GLU A 78 8.60 -1.97 -17.62
N ASP A 79 9.60 -1.68 -18.46
CA ASP A 79 10.97 -2.15 -18.22
C ASP A 79 11.50 -1.65 -16.89
N MET A 80 11.24 -0.36 -16.60
CA MET A 80 11.62 0.27 -15.34
C MET A 80 10.90 -0.36 -14.14
N LEU A 81 9.60 -0.62 -14.26
CA LEU A 81 8.83 -1.29 -13.23
C LEU A 81 9.32 -2.72 -12.96
N CYS A 82 9.65 -3.47 -14.01
CA CYS A 82 10.17 -4.82 -13.84
C CYS A 82 11.57 -4.80 -13.22
N ALA A 83 12.51 -4.03 -13.77
CA ALA A 83 13.90 -4.03 -13.34
C ALA A 83 14.12 -3.42 -11.95
N CYS A 84 13.42 -2.33 -11.61
CA CYS A 84 13.67 -1.59 -10.36
C CYS A 84 12.69 -1.94 -9.23
N TYR A 85 11.53 -2.51 -9.56
CA TYR A 85 10.43 -2.72 -8.61
C TYR A 85 9.90 -4.17 -8.60
N LEU A 86 10.45 -5.07 -9.42
CA LEU A 86 9.96 -6.45 -9.58
C LEU A 86 8.45 -6.48 -9.83
N SER A 87 7.98 -5.56 -10.67
CA SER A 87 6.59 -5.47 -11.15
C SER A 87 6.56 -5.83 -12.63
N CYS A 88 6.96 -7.08 -12.92
CA CYS A 88 7.02 -7.61 -14.28
C CYS A 88 5.66 -8.17 -14.72
N GLN A 89 5.39 -8.23 -16.02
CA GLN A 89 4.20 -8.89 -16.59
C GLN A 89 4.34 -10.44 -16.57
N ARG A 90 4.88 -10.99 -15.48
CA ARG A 90 5.02 -12.44 -15.24
C ARG A 90 4.96 -12.73 -13.75
N GLU A 91 4.73 -14.00 -13.43
CA GLU A 91 4.87 -14.46 -12.05
C GLU A 91 6.33 -14.31 -11.59
N LEU A 92 6.47 -13.87 -10.34
CA LEU A 92 7.76 -13.71 -9.69
C LEU A 92 8.27 -15.09 -9.27
N THR A 93 9.58 -15.31 -9.43
CA THR A 93 10.22 -16.51 -8.88
C THR A 93 10.28 -16.41 -7.36
N GLN A 94 10.49 -17.54 -6.69
CA GLN A 94 10.65 -17.56 -5.24
C GLN A 94 11.82 -16.67 -4.78
N GLU A 95 12.93 -16.70 -5.52
CA GLU A 95 14.10 -15.87 -5.24
C GLU A 95 13.80 -14.37 -5.36
N GLU A 96 13.03 -13.96 -6.37
CA GLU A 96 12.58 -12.58 -6.54
C GLU A 96 11.64 -12.13 -5.42
N LEU A 97 10.78 -13.03 -4.95
CA LEU A 97 9.88 -12.75 -3.84
C LEU A 97 10.65 -12.57 -2.53
N ASP A 98 11.62 -13.44 -2.26
CA ASP A 98 12.49 -13.37 -1.09
C ASP A 98 13.32 -12.07 -1.11
N PHE A 99 13.95 -11.75 -2.25
CA PHE A 99 14.70 -10.50 -2.43
C PHE A 99 13.83 -9.25 -2.24
N LYS A 100 12.58 -9.29 -2.74
CA LYS A 100 11.60 -8.23 -2.55
C LYS A 100 11.23 -8.03 -1.09
N TYR A 101 11.06 -9.12 -0.33
CA TYR A 101 10.78 -9.09 1.09
C TYR A 101 11.95 -8.51 1.89
N GLU A 102 13.17 -9.00 1.65
CA GLU A 102 14.39 -8.50 2.31
C GLU A 102 14.62 -7.02 2.04
N SER A 103 14.52 -6.60 0.79
CA SER A 103 14.67 -5.20 0.39
C SER A 103 13.62 -4.31 1.07
N ARG A 104 12.38 -4.79 1.24
CA ARG A 104 11.34 -4.07 1.96
C ARG A 104 11.69 -3.87 3.43
N ILE A 105 12.22 -4.90 4.10
CA ILE A 105 12.69 -4.80 5.49
C ILE A 105 13.82 -3.77 5.61
N ILE A 106 14.79 -3.79 4.69
CA ILE A 106 15.91 -2.84 4.68
C ILE A 106 15.38 -1.41 4.49
N GLY A 107 14.49 -1.21 3.53
CA GLY A 107 13.83 0.08 3.28
C GLY A 107 13.09 0.58 4.53
N MET A 108 12.30 -0.28 5.17
CA MET A 108 11.62 0.05 6.43
C MET A 108 12.62 0.44 7.53
N LYS A 109 13.70 -0.32 7.73
CA LYS A 109 14.72 0.00 8.74
C LYS A 109 15.40 1.35 8.50
N ARG A 110 15.59 1.74 7.23
CA ARG A 110 16.20 3.02 6.86
C ARG A 110 15.24 4.20 7.04
N GLU A 111 14.00 4.06 6.60
CA GLU A 111 13.04 5.18 6.59
C GLU A 111 12.27 5.33 7.90
N MET A 112 12.04 4.25 8.65
CA MET A 112 11.24 4.28 9.88
C MET A 112 11.80 5.23 10.94
N PRO A 113 13.12 5.31 11.21
CA PRO A 113 13.67 6.30 12.15
C PRO A 113 13.39 7.75 11.72
N ARG A 114 13.44 8.05 10.42
CA ARG A 114 13.15 9.39 9.89
C ARG A 114 11.67 9.72 10.04
N LEU A 115 10.80 8.78 9.69
CA LEU A 115 9.34 8.90 9.85
C LEU A 115 8.96 9.10 11.31
N LEU A 116 9.53 8.29 12.22
CA LEU A 116 9.34 8.41 13.66
C LEU A 116 9.81 9.77 14.17
N LYS A 117 10.99 10.24 13.77
CA LYS A 117 11.50 11.56 14.19
C LYS A 117 10.55 12.70 13.78
N TYR A 118 10.00 12.65 12.56
CA TYR A 118 9.08 13.68 12.07
C TYR A 118 7.70 13.59 12.72
N ARG A 119 7.19 12.36 12.92
CA ARG A 119 5.83 12.13 13.44
C ARG A 119 5.75 12.00 14.96
N TRP A 120 6.88 11.89 15.66
CA TRP A 120 6.93 11.67 17.12
C TRP A 120 6.02 12.59 17.93
N PRO A 121 5.94 13.92 17.65
CA PRO A 121 5.08 14.82 18.42
C PRO A 121 3.58 14.52 18.27
N TYR A 122 3.16 13.91 17.16
CA TYR A 122 1.77 13.59 16.92
C TYR A 122 1.33 12.33 17.68
N ILE A 123 2.24 11.39 17.93
CA ILE A 123 1.95 10.14 18.66
C ILE A 123 1.28 10.39 20.02
N PRO A 124 1.83 11.22 20.93
CA PRO A 124 1.19 11.48 22.22
C PRO A 124 -0.12 12.25 22.07
N ILE A 125 -0.25 13.14 21.08
CA ILE A 125 -1.49 13.89 20.84
C ILE A 125 -2.61 12.92 20.43
N PHE A 126 -2.34 12.02 19.49
CA PHE A 126 -3.30 10.98 19.08
C PHE A 126 -3.63 10.04 20.23
N ALA A 127 -2.65 9.66 21.06
CA ALA A 127 -2.90 8.83 22.24
C ALA A 127 -3.83 9.53 23.26
N ILE A 128 -3.64 10.84 23.50
CA ILE A 128 -4.52 11.62 24.37
C ILE A 128 -5.93 11.69 23.78
N LEU A 129 -6.07 12.04 22.50
CA LEU A 129 -7.38 12.12 21.85
C LEU A 129 -8.12 10.77 21.86
N ALA A 130 -7.42 9.68 21.57
CA ALA A 130 -7.98 8.33 21.65
C ALA A 130 -8.41 7.99 23.07
N SER A 131 -7.61 8.30 24.08
CA SER A 131 -7.96 8.04 25.48
C SER A 131 -9.20 8.82 25.92
N VAL A 132 -9.32 10.10 25.53
CA VAL A 132 -10.49 10.94 25.83
C VAL A 132 -11.72 10.41 25.11
N GLY A 133 -11.59 10.04 23.84
CA GLY A 133 -12.68 9.45 23.05
C GLY A 133 -13.18 8.13 23.64
N ILE A 134 -12.28 7.23 24.04
CA ILE A 134 -12.63 5.95 24.68
C ILE A 134 -13.33 6.20 26.01
N CYS A 135 -12.73 6.97 26.91
CA CYS A 135 -13.30 7.26 28.23
C CYS A 135 -14.66 7.96 28.15
N GLY A 136 -14.80 8.95 27.26
CA GLY A 136 -16.05 9.68 27.04
C GLY A 136 -17.17 8.77 26.55
N ASN A 137 -16.90 7.96 25.52
CA ASN A 137 -17.90 7.06 24.96
C ASN A 137 -18.30 5.94 25.93
N ILE A 138 -17.35 5.36 26.67
CA ILE A 138 -17.67 4.40 27.74
C ILE A 138 -18.58 5.04 28.79
N THR A 139 -18.30 6.28 29.20
CA THR A 139 -19.13 6.99 30.18
C THR A 139 -20.55 7.19 29.68
N ILE A 140 -20.73 7.61 28.42
CA ILE A 140 -22.05 7.79 27.80
C ILE A 140 -22.80 6.46 27.75
N ILE A 141 -22.14 5.36 27.36
CA ILE A 141 -22.75 4.03 27.31
C ILE A 141 -23.21 3.59 28.70
N VAL A 142 -22.36 3.76 29.72
CA VAL A 142 -22.69 3.38 31.11
C VAL A 142 -23.88 4.19 31.63
N VAL A 143 -23.88 5.51 31.43
CA VAL A 143 -24.98 6.39 31.84
C VAL A 143 -26.26 5.99 31.11
N THR A 144 -26.21 5.85 29.79
CA THR A 144 -27.38 5.50 28.98
C THR A 144 -27.96 4.14 29.37
N ALA A 145 -27.11 3.12 29.60
CA ALA A 145 -27.54 1.81 30.07
C ALA A 145 -28.23 1.87 31.45
N ARG A 146 -27.71 2.71 32.37
CA ARG A 146 -28.29 2.89 33.70
C ARG A 146 -29.65 3.61 33.67
N PHE A 147 -29.85 4.56 32.76
CA PHE A 147 -31.09 5.33 32.66
C PHE A 147 -32.15 4.69 31.74
N MET A 148 -31.76 3.88 30.76
CA MET A 148 -32.68 3.14 29.88
C MET A 148 -33.58 2.16 30.63
N GLY A 149 -33.13 1.61 31.76
CA GLY A 149 -33.95 0.76 32.62
C GLY A 149 -35.16 1.49 33.24
N LYS A 150 -35.11 2.82 33.33
CA LYS A 150 -36.19 3.64 33.91
C LYS A 150 -37.09 4.27 32.85
N ASN A 151 -36.55 4.68 31.69
CA ASN A 151 -37.30 5.31 30.60
C ASN A 151 -36.80 4.78 29.24
N LYS A 152 -37.56 3.88 28.61
CA LYS A 152 -37.26 3.38 27.26
C LYS A 152 -37.59 4.46 26.22
N SER A 153 -36.61 5.29 25.87
CA SER A 153 -36.74 6.35 24.86
C SER A 153 -35.92 6.01 23.62
N ALA A 154 -36.50 6.20 22.42
CA ALA A 154 -35.78 6.05 21.15
C ALA A 154 -34.51 6.91 21.09
N THR A 155 -34.53 8.09 21.71
CA THR A 155 -33.37 8.99 21.80
C THR A 155 -32.22 8.37 22.58
N SER A 156 -32.51 7.66 23.68
CA SER A 156 -31.48 6.98 24.47
C SER A 156 -30.82 5.84 23.70
N MET A 157 -31.58 5.10 22.88
CA MET A 157 -31.03 4.06 22.02
C MET A 157 -30.16 4.64 20.89
N LEU A 158 -30.55 5.78 20.32
CA LEU A 158 -29.77 6.48 19.31
C LEU A 158 -28.43 6.97 19.88
N ILE A 159 -28.43 7.59 21.06
CA ILE A 159 -27.22 8.07 21.74
C ILE A 159 -26.27 6.90 22.05
N ALA A 160 -26.79 5.77 22.52
CA ALA A 160 -25.99 4.58 22.77
C ALA A 160 -25.32 4.05 21.48
N ASN A 161 -26.05 4.00 20.36
CA ASN A 161 -25.50 3.54 19.08
C ASN A 161 -24.39 4.46 18.57
N ILE A 162 -24.55 5.77 18.69
CA ILE A 162 -23.52 6.75 18.30
C ILE A 162 -22.26 6.54 19.17
N ALA A 163 -22.43 6.46 20.49
CA ALA A 163 -21.31 6.26 21.41
C ALA A 163 -20.55 4.95 21.16
N VAL A 164 -21.26 3.87 20.81
CA VAL A 164 -20.64 2.59 20.43
C VAL A 164 -19.84 2.74 19.13
N SER A 165 -20.41 3.38 18.10
CA SER A 165 -19.72 3.63 16.82
C SER A 165 -18.45 4.47 17.01
N ASP A 166 -18.52 5.52 17.83
CA ASP A 166 -17.37 6.37 18.14
C ASP A 166 -16.31 5.60 18.93
N LEU A 167 -16.71 4.72 19.85
CA LEU A 167 -15.79 3.84 20.57
C LEU A 167 -15.05 2.88 19.63
N PHE A 168 -15.76 2.25 18.68
CA PHE A 168 -15.14 1.41 17.65
C PHE A 168 -14.13 2.22 16.82
N THR A 169 -14.50 3.43 16.42
CA THR A 169 -13.61 4.31 15.66
C THR A 169 -12.35 4.66 16.47
N CYS A 170 -12.49 4.95 17.76
CA CYS A 170 -11.35 5.27 18.61
C CYS A 170 -10.42 4.08 18.86
N VAL A 171 -10.96 2.86 18.95
CA VAL A 171 -10.19 1.64 19.24
C VAL A 171 -9.52 1.07 17.99
N PHE A 172 -10.21 1.06 16.86
CA PHE A 172 -9.71 0.41 15.65
C PHE A 172 -9.13 1.39 14.63
N CYS A 173 -9.80 2.51 14.38
CA CYS A 173 -9.39 3.40 13.29
C CYS A 173 -8.19 4.28 13.68
N MET A 174 -8.19 4.84 14.90
CA MET A 174 -7.12 5.76 15.33
C MET A 174 -5.72 5.12 15.41
N PRO A 175 -5.53 3.88 15.89
CA PRO A 175 -4.20 3.26 15.92
C PRO A 175 -3.66 2.84 14.55
N ILE A 176 -4.55 2.62 13.57
CA ILE A 176 -4.19 2.18 12.21
C ILE A 176 -3.84 3.37 11.31
N GLN A 177 -4.32 4.57 11.65
CA GLN A 177 -4.20 5.80 10.87
C GLN A 177 -2.89 6.57 11.14
#